data_AF-A0A7D9DMY8-F1
#
_entry.id   AF-A0A7D9DMY8-F1
#
_cell.length_a   1.000
_cell.length_b   1.000
_cell.length_c   1.000
_cell.angle_alpha   90.00
_cell.angle_beta   90.00
_cell.angle_gamma   90.00
#
_symmetry.space_group_name_H-M   'P 1'
#
loop_
_entity.id
_entity.type
_entity.pdbx_description
1 polymer ?
#
loop_
_entity_poly.entity_id
_entity_poly.type
_entity_poly.pdbx_seq_one_letter_code
_entity_poly.pdbx_strand_id
1 'polypeptide(L)'
;MALSQLVAQGTADEEDDELTLPVYHQQDDFLSLVHVALMIRADVPETPGYKRLDIGMHNVGDCVPESLQMFLNLLSGGERLLDEETIEEKENEVRSKALAVAQDIVYGVSNGKKWTPKHVGLGSTLHQVTRSKDLVKLFHKVGHILSYDQILQLDTGLAESVLNSLDEKSGTVIPPNLVQGNFVHFSADNIDILDETLDGKNTFHATQIAAWQRGAENSSLLDGVNPSKKRSLDIPESMDKIETIVARKSNPVFIKAVKTTWYDQAEDKKECKQAAKATDLAFNMLRSEGVIRSGWTEFNQSLSRGEFGDKFGHEVTKVGYMPIIQAPAHEMDTLNTVVKKCMHVATVLGQQYTIITVDQALYCKLVELKWAIPEYREKLVVQLGGLHISMCFLKTIGDHMKGSGLVDSWIESGLLGPNAAETVMNGKAYKRAMRAHKITLQALWRLLVPLLLKFCKTINVDLALQILRLLSSEQNVNDLITCLKSPQFQTVYDEFLTHKGQENVNFQFWWSYMEMIFILLDFTRAQREGDWELYLDSFRAMLPYFFRYDHLNYAKWGSVFIAEMEQLPYEVLQEFKKGNFVVKWKEGAFNEREEPCAQREGPCPQREEPGPQHEEPCSQLEEPCPEREEPCPQPE
;
A
#
# COMPACT_ATOMS: atom_id res chain seq x y z
N MET A 1 34.26 -67.94 35.93
CA MET A 1 35.73 -67.81 35.96
C MET A 1 36.06 -66.45 36.55
N ALA A 2 36.90 -66.49 37.57
CA ALA A 2 37.49 -65.46 38.46
C ALA A 2 37.90 -64.13 37.76
N LEU A 3 37.67 -62.95 38.36
CA LEU A 3 38.56 -62.20 39.29
C LEU A 3 39.91 -61.81 38.64
N SER A 4 40.22 -60.52 38.42
CA SER A 4 41.05 -59.63 39.30
C SER A 4 41.03 -58.18 38.74
N GLN A 5 40.82 -57.04 39.42
CA GLN A 5 41.28 -56.38 40.67
C GLN A 5 42.75 -55.89 40.71
N LEU A 6 42.93 -54.55 40.84
CA LEU A 6 43.98 -53.69 41.47
C LEU A 6 44.09 -52.38 40.66
N VAL A 7 43.76 -51.14 41.07
CA VAL A 7 43.87 -50.30 42.29
C VAL A 7 45.32 -49.96 42.72
N ALA A 8 45.72 -48.68 42.51
CA ALA A 8 46.54 -47.79 43.40
C ALA A 8 47.14 -46.62 42.56
N GLN A 9 46.70 -45.35 42.71
CA GLN A 9 47.20 -44.29 43.62
C GLN A 9 48.40 -43.44 43.10
N GLY A 10 48.28 -42.10 43.24
CA GLY A 10 49.37 -41.11 43.17
C GLY A 10 49.02 -39.90 42.30
N THR A 11 48.30 -38.88 42.80
CA THR A 11 48.77 -37.61 43.41
C THR A 11 49.08 -36.48 42.41
N ALA A 12 48.63 -35.28 42.80
CA ALA A 12 48.60 -34.01 42.09
C ALA A 12 49.94 -33.52 41.53
N ASP A 13 49.89 -32.74 40.45
CA ASP A 13 50.49 -31.40 40.38
C ASP A 13 49.75 -30.58 39.30
N GLU A 14 49.49 -29.31 39.64
CA GLU A 14 48.98 -28.25 38.75
C GLU A 14 50.08 -27.84 37.76
N GLU A 15 49.73 -27.66 36.48
CA GLU A 15 50.31 -26.59 35.65
C GLU A 15 49.42 -26.38 34.42
N ASP A 16 49.03 -25.11 34.21
CA ASP A 16 48.47 -24.58 32.96
C ASP A 16 49.34 -25.01 31.78
N ASP A 17 48.76 -25.66 30.78
CA ASP A 17 49.30 -25.60 29.42
C ASP A 17 48.18 -25.75 28.39
N GLU A 18 48.00 -24.66 27.64
CA GLU A 18 47.40 -24.46 26.33
C GLU A 18 46.29 -25.43 25.84
N LEU A 19 45.19 -24.80 25.38
CA LEU A 19 44.27 -25.26 24.33
C LEU A 19 45.04 -25.82 23.11
N THR A 20 45.57 -27.03 23.26
CA THR A 20 46.16 -27.81 22.19
C THR A 20 45.12 -28.82 21.76
N LEU A 21 44.45 -28.51 20.66
CA LEU A 21 43.62 -29.47 19.93
C LEU A 21 44.42 -30.77 19.75
N PRO A 22 43.89 -31.93 20.14
CA PRO A 22 44.59 -33.20 19.97
C PRO A 22 44.89 -33.45 18.48
N VAL A 23 46.06 -34.02 18.22
CA VAL A 23 46.54 -34.34 16.88
C VAL A 23 45.64 -35.38 16.21
N TYR A 24 45.18 -35.08 15.00
CA TYR A 24 44.23 -35.84 14.18
C TYR A 24 44.62 -37.32 13.99
N HIS A 25 43.81 -38.24 14.52
CA HIS A 25 43.95 -39.69 14.35
C HIS A 25 42.65 -40.33 13.86
N GLN A 26 42.68 -40.83 12.61
CA GLN A 26 41.53 -41.18 11.76
C GLN A 26 40.56 -42.28 12.29
N GLN A 27 40.85 -42.96 13.40
CA GLN A 27 40.06 -44.09 13.90
C GLN A 27 39.19 -43.78 15.13
N ASP A 28 39.60 -42.85 16.00
CA ASP A 28 38.83 -42.47 17.21
C ASP A 28 37.74 -41.42 16.91
N ASP A 29 37.92 -40.63 15.85
CA ASP A 29 37.02 -39.54 15.46
C ASP A 29 35.65 -40.01 14.95
N PHE A 30 35.59 -41.18 14.31
CA PHE A 30 34.32 -41.74 13.84
C PHE A 30 33.40 -42.05 15.02
N LEU A 31 33.96 -42.58 16.12
CA LEU A 31 33.21 -42.89 17.32
C LEU A 31 32.73 -41.60 18.02
N SER A 32 33.57 -40.57 18.06
CA SER A 32 33.22 -39.23 18.59
C SER A 32 32.09 -38.57 17.78
N LEU A 33 32.15 -38.60 16.45
CA LEU A 33 31.08 -38.09 15.59
C LEU A 33 29.77 -38.88 15.74
N VAL A 34 29.87 -40.20 15.89
CA VAL A 34 28.71 -41.05 16.18
C VAL A 34 28.09 -40.69 17.53
N HIS A 35 28.89 -40.45 18.57
CA HIS A 35 28.38 -40.02 19.87
C HIS A 35 27.69 -38.66 19.79
N VAL A 36 28.27 -37.67 19.12
CA VAL A 36 27.66 -36.35 18.90
C VAL A 36 26.34 -36.49 18.14
N ALA A 37 26.31 -37.29 17.06
CA ALA A 37 25.11 -37.52 16.27
C ALA A 37 24.00 -38.23 17.07
N LEU A 38 24.36 -39.20 17.92
CA LEU A 38 23.40 -39.90 18.78
C LEU A 38 22.88 -39.00 19.90
N MET A 39 23.72 -38.15 20.49
CA MET A 39 23.33 -37.16 21.50
C MET A 39 22.32 -36.16 20.90
N ILE A 40 22.68 -35.51 19.79
CA ILE A 40 21.77 -34.59 19.10
C ILE A 40 20.45 -35.29 18.72
N ARG A 41 20.51 -36.53 18.23
CA ARG A 41 19.31 -37.31 17.89
C ARG A 41 18.45 -37.66 19.11
N ALA A 42 19.05 -37.85 20.28
CA ALA A 42 18.33 -38.11 21.53
C ALA A 42 17.65 -36.84 22.07
N ASP A 43 18.29 -35.68 21.89
CA ASP A 43 17.76 -34.40 22.35
C ASP A 43 16.56 -33.93 21.51
N VAL A 44 16.57 -34.19 20.19
CA VAL A 44 15.48 -33.78 19.28
C VAL A 44 14.11 -34.26 19.76
N PRO A 45 13.88 -35.53 20.18
CA PRO A 45 12.64 -35.98 20.81
C PRO A 45 12.25 -35.30 22.13
N GLU A 46 13.21 -34.84 22.94
CA GLU A 46 12.96 -34.23 24.25
C GLU A 46 12.56 -32.76 24.16
N THR A 47 13.02 -32.04 23.14
CA THR A 47 12.64 -30.64 22.90
C THR A 47 11.14 -30.51 22.60
N PRO A 48 10.40 -29.55 23.16
CA PRO A 48 8.98 -29.37 22.84
C PRO A 48 8.74 -29.23 21.34
N GLY A 49 7.65 -29.81 20.84
CA GLY A 49 7.24 -29.62 19.45
C GLY A 49 6.55 -28.26 19.27
N TYR A 50 6.88 -27.55 18.19
CA TYR A 50 6.15 -26.35 17.78
C TYR A 50 4.76 -26.73 17.27
N LYS A 51 3.70 -26.16 17.82
CA LYS A 51 2.31 -26.34 17.33
C LYS A 51 1.51 -25.04 17.28
N ARG A 52 2.22 -23.91 17.26
CA ARG A 52 1.63 -22.57 17.21
C ARG A 52 1.72 -22.01 15.79
N LEU A 53 0.97 -20.94 15.55
CA LEU A 53 0.98 -20.19 14.29
C LEU A 53 1.99 -19.03 14.29
N ASP A 54 2.56 -18.67 15.45
CA ASP A 54 3.50 -17.56 15.61
C ASP A 54 4.93 -17.87 15.11
N ILE A 55 5.21 -17.58 13.85
CA ILE A 55 6.49 -17.89 13.21
C ILE A 55 7.66 -16.99 13.64
N GLY A 56 7.53 -16.20 14.72
CA GLY A 56 8.59 -15.33 15.23
C GLY A 56 9.91 -16.08 15.53
N MET A 57 11.04 -15.43 15.25
CA MET A 57 12.38 -16.01 15.45
C MET A 57 12.67 -16.39 16.91
N HIS A 58 12.04 -15.71 17.86
CA HIS A 58 12.13 -16.02 19.29
C HIS A 58 11.60 -17.42 19.61
N ASN A 59 10.65 -17.94 18.83
CA ASN A 59 10.08 -19.28 19.00
C ASN A 59 10.96 -20.39 18.40
N VAL A 60 12.02 -20.05 17.66
CA VAL A 60 12.93 -21.06 17.08
C VAL A 60 13.75 -21.74 18.18
N GLY A 61 14.15 -20.99 19.21
CA GLY A 61 14.88 -21.52 20.37
C GLY A 61 14.10 -22.61 21.12
N ASP A 62 12.78 -22.51 21.17
CA ASP A 62 11.92 -23.50 21.83
C ASP A 62 11.84 -24.85 21.09
N CYS A 63 12.28 -24.88 19.83
CA CYS A 63 12.06 -26.00 18.91
C CYS A 63 13.35 -26.71 18.50
N VAL A 64 14.49 -26.06 18.68
CA VAL A 64 15.82 -26.55 18.27
C VAL A 64 16.62 -26.86 19.53
N PRO A 65 17.11 -28.10 19.73
CA PRO A 65 17.98 -28.42 20.85
C PRO A 65 19.24 -27.54 20.83
N GLU A 66 19.69 -27.08 22.00
CA GLU A 66 20.92 -26.29 22.15
C GLU A 66 22.14 -27.04 21.56
N SER A 67 22.21 -28.36 21.74
CA SER A 67 23.26 -29.21 21.17
C SER A 67 23.31 -29.14 19.64
N LEU A 68 22.15 -29.14 18.97
CA LEU A 68 22.04 -29.01 17.52
C LEU A 68 22.41 -27.60 17.05
N GLN A 69 21.96 -26.58 17.79
CA GLN A 69 22.27 -25.19 17.48
C GLN A 69 23.77 -24.92 17.61
N MET A 70 24.38 -25.36 18.72
CA MET A 70 25.81 -25.25 18.97
C MET A 70 26.61 -25.96 17.88
N PHE A 71 26.23 -27.19 17.53
CA PHE A 71 26.88 -27.95 16.46
C PHE A 71 26.82 -27.24 15.10
N LEU A 72 25.66 -26.71 14.71
CA LEU A 72 25.52 -26.01 13.43
C LEU A 72 26.18 -24.64 13.40
N ASN A 73 26.25 -23.94 14.54
CA ASN A 73 27.02 -22.72 14.68
C ASN A 73 28.52 -23.01 14.49
N LEU A 74 29.05 -24.02 15.18
CA LEU A 74 30.43 -24.48 15.00
C LEU A 74 30.72 -24.89 13.55
N LEU A 75 29.80 -25.62 12.92
CA LEU A 75 29.94 -26.06 11.54
C LEU A 75 29.92 -24.88 10.54
N SER A 76 29.14 -23.85 10.81
CA SER A 76 28.90 -22.74 9.87
C SER A 76 29.87 -21.56 10.05
N GLY A 77 30.38 -21.33 11.27
CA GLY A 77 31.23 -20.18 11.58
C GLY A 77 32.34 -20.42 12.62
N GLY A 78 32.57 -21.68 13.02
CA GLY A 78 33.62 -22.04 13.99
C GLY A 78 33.34 -21.52 15.40
N GLU A 79 34.39 -21.43 16.22
CA GLU A 79 34.31 -20.99 17.64
C GLU A 79 33.79 -19.56 17.80
N ARG A 80 33.95 -18.71 16.78
CA ARG A 80 33.52 -17.29 16.80
C ARG A 80 32.01 -17.10 16.98
N LEU A 81 31.21 -18.09 16.60
CA LEU A 81 29.75 -18.06 16.80
C LEU A 81 29.33 -18.59 18.19
N LEU A 82 30.29 -18.97 19.04
CA LEU A 82 30.07 -19.37 20.43
C LEU A 82 30.33 -18.22 21.42
N ASP A 83 31.10 -17.21 21.04
CA ASP A 83 31.39 -16.04 21.87
C ASP A 83 30.21 -15.04 21.84
N GLU A 84 29.74 -14.59 23.00
CA GLU A 84 28.61 -13.64 23.14
C GLU A 84 29.00 -12.17 22.86
N GLU A 85 30.21 -11.91 22.36
CA GLU A 85 30.63 -10.55 22.01
C GLU A 85 29.84 -10.01 20.80
N THR A 86 29.86 -8.67 20.62
CA THR A 86 29.11 -7.94 19.60
C THR A 86 29.21 -8.57 18.21
N ILE A 87 28.15 -9.29 17.83
CA ILE A 87 28.05 -10.06 16.59
C ILE A 87 27.96 -9.13 15.37
N GLU A 88 28.85 -9.31 14.39
CA GLU A 88 28.80 -8.55 13.12
C GLU A 88 27.58 -8.96 12.27
N GLU A 89 27.09 -8.09 11.37
CA GLU A 89 25.94 -8.40 10.49
C GLU A 89 26.11 -9.71 9.69
N LYS A 90 27.34 -10.00 9.23
CA LYS A 90 27.65 -11.22 8.49
C LYS A 90 27.49 -12.48 9.36
N GLU A 91 27.84 -12.39 10.64
CA GLU A 91 27.72 -13.50 11.58
C GLU A 91 26.25 -13.79 11.92
N ASN A 92 25.43 -12.73 12.00
CA ASN A 92 23.97 -12.87 12.12
C ASN A 92 23.35 -13.59 10.90
N GLU A 93 23.82 -13.30 9.69
CA GLU A 93 23.36 -13.99 8.48
C GLU A 93 23.70 -15.49 8.51
N VAL A 94 24.93 -15.83 8.93
CA VAL A 94 25.39 -17.22 9.06
C VAL A 94 24.58 -17.96 10.13
N ARG A 95 24.36 -17.33 11.30
CA ARG A 95 23.53 -17.88 12.38
C ARG A 95 22.09 -18.13 11.93
N SER A 96 21.51 -17.22 11.15
CA SER A 96 20.17 -17.38 10.57
C SER A 96 20.08 -18.59 9.64
N LYS A 97 21.08 -18.79 8.77
CA LYS A 97 21.17 -19.96 7.88
C LYS A 97 21.33 -21.25 8.68
N ALA A 98 22.18 -21.27 9.70
CA ALA A 98 22.37 -22.41 10.59
C ALA A 98 21.05 -22.80 11.29
N LEU A 99 20.31 -21.81 11.81
CA LEU A 99 18.98 -22.03 12.41
C LEU A 99 17.94 -22.55 11.41
N ALA A 100 17.99 -22.11 10.15
CA ALA A 100 17.11 -22.61 9.11
C ALA A 100 17.38 -24.08 8.78
N VAL A 101 18.65 -24.53 8.83
CA VAL A 101 19.04 -25.94 8.66
C VAL A 101 18.66 -26.75 9.89
N ALA A 102 18.85 -26.20 11.09
CA ALA A 102 18.49 -26.85 12.35
C ALA A 102 17.01 -27.26 12.37
N GLN A 103 16.14 -26.37 11.90
CA GLN A 103 14.70 -26.63 11.79
C GLN A 103 14.35 -27.74 10.79
N ASP A 104 15.10 -27.88 9.69
CA ASP A 104 14.93 -28.99 8.74
C ASP A 104 15.35 -30.32 9.36
N ILE A 105 16.44 -30.32 10.14
CA ILE A 105 16.90 -31.51 10.86
C ILE A 105 15.87 -31.94 11.90
N VAL A 106 15.35 -31.00 12.71
CA VAL A 106 14.29 -31.29 13.71
C VAL A 106 13.04 -31.88 13.03
N TYR A 107 12.60 -31.26 11.93
CA TYR A 107 11.43 -31.73 11.18
C TYR A 107 11.67 -33.13 10.56
N GLY A 108 12.84 -33.34 9.93
CA GLY A 108 13.22 -34.59 9.31
C GLY A 108 13.38 -35.74 10.32
N VAL A 109 14.14 -35.53 11.39
CA VAL A 109 14.38 -36.54 12.45
C VAL A 109 13.07 -36.91 13.17
N SER A 110 12.16 -35.95 13.33
CA SER A 110 10.84 -36.22 13.92
C SER A 110 9.85 -36.89 12.94
N ASN A 111 10.23 -37.16 11.70
CA ASN A 111 9.35 -37.61 10.62
C ASN A 111 8.13 -36.70 10.44
N GLY A 112 8.33 -35.38 10.50
CA GLY A 112 7.30 -34.36 10.34
C GLY A 112 6.32 -34.24 11.51
N LYS A 113 6.56 -34.92 12.63
CA LYS A 113 5.71 -34.85 13.83
C LYS A 113 5.91 -33.57 14.63
N LYS A 114 7.11 -32.98 14.59
CA LYS A 114 7.41 -31.70 15.22
C LYS A 114 7.46 -30.64 14.14
N TRP A 115 6.52 -29.70 14.17
CA TRP A 115 6.59 -28.58 13.25
C TRP A 115 7.67 -27.61 13.72
N THR A 116 8.03 -26.68 12.86
CA THR A 116 8.95 -25.60 13.19
C THR A 116 8.44 -24.30 12.55
N PRO A 117 8.81 -23.12 13.08
CA PRO A 117 8.44 -21.83 12.51
C PRO A 117 8.71 -21.74 11.00
N LYS A 118 9.85 -22.27 10.53
CA LYS A 118 10.18 -22.36 9.10
C LYS A 118 9.15 -23.13 8.30
N HIS A 119 8.76 -24.33 8.73
CA HIS A 119 7.88 -25.19 7.95
C HIS A 119 6.44 -24.65 7.89
N VAL A 120 5.98 -24.06 8.99
CA VAL A 120 4.68 -23.37 9.09
C VAL A 120 4.69 -22.12 8.23
N GLY A 121 5.67 -21.22 8.44
CA GLY A 121 5.73 -19.92 7.80
C GLY A 121 6.00 -20.00 6.31
N LEU A 122 7.00 -20.77 5.88
CA LEU A 122 7.34 -20.94 4.47
C LEU A 122 6.21 -21.66 3.72
N GLY A 123 5.62 -22.71 4.32
CA GLY A 123 4.49 -23.43 3.72
C GLY A 123 3.27 -22.54 3.52
N SER A 124 2.88 -21.80 4.56
CA SER A 124 1.74 -20.89 4.51
C SER A 124 1.98 -19.75 3.52
N THR A 125 3.17 -19.14 3.53
CA THR A 125 3.54 -18.06 2.60
C THR A 125 3.53 -18.54 1.16
N LEU A 126 4.14 -19.71 0.88
CA LEU A 126 4.16 -20.29 -0.46
C LEU A 126 2.74 -20.56 -0.96
N HIS A 127 1.88 -21.14 -0.12
CA HIS A 127 0.48 -21.37 -0.46
C HIS A 127 -0.28 -20.06 -0.71
N GLN A 128 -0.09 -19.04 0.14
CA GLN A 128 -0.78 -17.76 0.02
C GLN A 128 -0.38 -16.98 -1.23
N VAL A 129 0.91 -16.97 -1.58
CA VAL A 129 1.43 -16.23 -2.74
C VAL A 129 1.10 -16.93 -4.05
N THR A 130 1.17 -18.27 -4.10
CA THR A 130 1.05 -19.02 -5.37
C THR A 130 -0.30 -19.66 -5.59
N ARG A 131 -1.07 -19.94 -4.52
CA ARG A 131 -2.29 -20.76 -4.52
C ARG A 131 -2.11 -22.14 -5.18
N SER A 132 -0.87 -22.58 -5.39
CA SER A 132 -0.56 -23.81 -6.11
C SER A 132 -0.37 -24.99 -5.17
N LYS A 133 -1.30 -25.95 -5.24
CA LYS A 133 -1.19 -27.23 -4.55
C LYS A 133 0.05 -28.01 -4.97
N ASP A 134 0.43 -27.92 -6.24
CA ASP A 134 1.56 -28.69 -6.79
C ASP A 134 2.90 -28.14 -6.34
N LEU A 135 3.06 -26.82 -6.26
CA LEU A 135 4.25 -26.21 -5.67
C LEU A 135 4.38 -26.58 -4.19
N VAL A 136 3.28 -26.52 -3.43
CA VAL A 136 3.29 -26.95 -2.02
C VAL A 136 3.67 -28.42 -1.88
N LYS A 137 3.13 -29.32 -2.71
CA LYS A 137 3.52 -30.73 -2.70
C LYS A 137 5.00 -30.94 -3.04
N LEU A 138 5.54 -30.18 -4.00
CA LEU A 138 6.93 -30.27 -4.41
C LEU A 138 7.86 -29.89 -3.25
N PHE A 139 7.63 -28.75 -2.62
CA PHE A 139 8.42 -28.28 -1.48
C PHE A 139 8.26 -29.17 -0.24
N HIS A 140 7.06 -29.74 -0.03
CA HIS A 140 6.85 -30.70 1.04
C HIS A 140 7.63 -32.00 0.80
N LYS A 141 7.68 -32.49 -0.45
CA LYS A 141 8.39 -33.73 -0.81
C LYS A 141 9.89 -33.65 -0.52
N VAL A 142 10.49 -32.48 -0.65
CA VAL A 142 11.91 -32.23 -0.29
C VAL A 142 12.11 -31.90 1.19
N GLY A 143 11.03 -31.83 1.98
CA GLY A 143 11.10 -31.74 3.43
C GLY A 143 11.31 -30.34 4.01
N HIS A 144 10.96 -29.28 3.28
CA HIS A 144 11.16 -27.89 3.74
C HIS A 144 9.90 -27.21 4.28
N ILE A 145 8.73 -27.79 4.04
CA ILE A 145 7.44 -27.23 4.46
C ILE A 145 6.47 -28.31 4.92
N LEU A 146 5.40 -27.87 5.58
CA LEU A 146 4.27 -28.72 5.92
C LEU A 146 3.55 -29.25 4.67
N SER A 147 2.85 -30.37 4.85
CA SER A 147 2.00 -30.91 3.78
C SER A 147 0.87 -29.95 3.44
N TYR A 148 0.34 -30.06 2.21
CA TYR A 148 -0.79 -29.24 1.78
C TYR A 148 -1.99 -29.37 2.72
N ASP A 149 -2.28 -30.58 3.22
CA ASP A 149 -3.39 -30.81 4.16
C ASP A 149 -3.18 -30.11 5.51
N GLN A 150 -1.93 -30.07 6.02
CA GLN A 150 -1.59 -29.36 7.25
C GLN A 150 -1.67 -27.84 7.07
N ILE A 151 -1.31 -27.32 5.89
CA ILE A 151 -1.48 -25.90 5.57
C ILE A 151 -2.97 -25.55 5.52
N LEU A 152 -3.83 -26.38 4.92
CA LEU A 152 -5.28 -26.14 4.95
C LEU A 152 -5.87 -26.19 6.38
N GLN A 153 -5.34 -27.05 7.26
CA GLN A 153 -5.71 -27.09 8.67
C GLN A 153 -5.31 -25.80 9.42
N LEU A 154 -4.15 -25.23 9.09
CA LEU A 154 -3.71 -23.93 9.59
C LEU A 154 -4.62 -22.80 9.10
N ASP A 155 -4.88 -22.74 7.79
CA ASP A 155 -5.77 -21.75 7.19
C ASP A 155 -7.19 -21.83 7.79
N THR A 156 -7.70 -23.05 8.00
CA THR A 156 -9.01 -23.29 8.63
C THR A 156 -9.01 -22.85 10.10
N GLY A 157 -7.96 -23.17 10.87
CA GLY A 157 -7.87 -22.77 12.28
C GLY A 157 -7.79 -21.24 12.46
N LEU A 158 -7.09 -20.55 11.56
CA LEU A 158 -7.06 -19.09 11.50
C LEU A 158 -8.45 -18.51 11.22
N ALA A 159 -9.15 -19.06 10.23
CA ALA A 159 -10.49 -18.60 9.89
C ALA A 159 -11.49 -18.87 11.03
N GLU A 160 -11.47 -20.06 11.64
CA GLU A 160 -12.28 -20.38 12.82
C GLU A 160 -12.01 -19.41 13.97
N SER A 161 -10.74 -19.06 14.21
CA SER A 161 -10.39 -18.09 15.24
C SER A 161 -10.94 -16.69 14.97
N VAL A 162 -10.97 -16.26 13.71
CA VAL A 162 -11.59 -14.99 13.30
C VAL A 162 -13.11 -15.06 13.45
N LEU A 163 -13.74 -16.20 13.13
CA LEU A 163 -15.19 -16.38 13.29
C LEU A 163 -15.68 -16.35 14.74
N ASN A 164 -14.79 -16.50 15.73
CA ASN A 164 -15.16 -16.32 17.13
C ASN A 164 -15.69 -14.91 17.44
N SER A 165 -15.40 -13.91 16.59
CA SER A 165 -15.93 -12.55 16.71
C SER A 165 -17.21 -12.30 15.91
N LEU A 166 -17.81 -13.34 15.32
CA LEU A 166 -19.08 -13.26 14.60
C LEU A 166 -20.23 -12.92 15.56
N ASP A 167 -20.93 -11.82 15.30
CA ASP A 167 -22.24 -11.58 15.88
C ASP A 167 -23.33 -12.23 15.02
N GLU A 168 -23.90 -13.32 15.51
CA GLU A 168 -24.93 -14.11 14.80
C GLU A 168 -26.17 -13.29 14.41
N LYS A 169 -26.48 -12.21 15.14
CA LYS A 169 -27.63 -11.35 14.84
C LYS A 169 -27.40 -10.47 13.62
N SER A 170 -26.21 -9.89 13.51
CA SER A 170 -25.85 -8.99 12.41
C SER A 170 -25.15 -9.69 11.26
N GLY A 171 -24.66 -10.93 11.45
CA GLY A 171 -23.84 -11.63 10.46
C GLY A 171 -22.48 -10.95 10.24
N THR A 172 -22.03 -10.15 11.20
CA THR A 172 -20.82 -9.32 11.10
C THR A 172 -19.69 -9.94 11.90
N VAL A 173 -18.54 -10.10 11.24
CA VAL A 173 -17.29 -10.51 11.88
C VAL A 173 -16.47 -9.26 12.17
N ILE A 174 -15.99 -9.13 13.40
CA ILE A 174 -15.14 -8.01 13.82
C ILE A 174 -13.68 -8.46 13.70
N PRO A 175 -12.86 -7.83 12.85
CA PRO A 175 -11.47 -8.23 12.73
C PRO A 175 -10.77 -8.12 14.09
N PRO A 176 -10.09 -9.19 14.57
CA PRO A 176 -9.58 -9.27 15.94
C PRO A 176 -8.44 -8.27 16.22
N ASN A 177 -7.86 -7.71 15.16
CA ASN A 177 -6.78 -6.73 15.22
C ASN A 177 -7.24 -5.28 15.39
N LEU A 178 -8.55 -5.04 15.46
CA LEU A 178 -9.10 -3.72 15.73
C LEU A 178 -9.26 -3.50 17.24
N VAL A 179 -8.82 -2.33 17.70
CA VAL A 179 -8.80 -1.93 19.11
C VAL A 179 -9.96 -0.98 19.38
N GLN A 180 -10.69 -1.22 20.47
CA GLN A 180 -11.79 -0.35 20.90
C GLN A 180 -11.28 1.06 21.27
N GLY A 181 -12.04 2.10 20.94
CA GLY A 181 -11.70 3.50 21.23
C GLY A 181 -10.80 4.17 20.20
N ASN A 182 -10.16 3.41 19.30
CA ASN A 182 -9.38 3.97 18.19
C ASN A 182 -10.29 4.25 16.98
N PHE A 183 -10.04 5.37 16.30
CA PHE A 183 -10.79 5.77 15.11
C PHE A 183 -10.65 4.74 13.98
N VAL A 184 -11.78 4.29 13.43
CA VAL A 184 -11.87 3.34 12.32
C VAL A 184 -12.60 3.97 11.14
N HIS A 185 -12.07 3.74 9.94
CA HIS A 185 -12.77 4.02 8.70
C HIS A 185 -12.73 2.79 7.80
N PHE A 186 -13.65 2.70 6.85
CA PHE A 186 -13.80 1.53 6.00
C PHE A 186 -13.58 1.91 4.54
N SER A 187 -13.10 0.97 3.73
CA SER A 187 -13.24 1.03 2.29
C SER A 187 -13.97 -0.19 1.77
N ALA A 188 -14.80 0.01 0.75
CA ALA A 188 -15.51 -1.07 0.08
C ALA A 188 -15.26 -0.98 -1.43
N ASP A 189 -15.06 -2.12 -2.05
CA ASP A 189 -14.79 -2.23 -3.48
C ASP A 189 -15.38 -3.53 -4.02
N ASN A 190 -15.65 -3.57 -5.33
CA ASN A 190 -16.01 -4.83 -5.99
C ASN A 190 -14.83 -5.81 -5.90
N ILE A 191 -15.06 -7.09 -6.11
CA ILE A 191 -14.08 -8.09 -6.52
C ILE A 191 -14.64 -8.63 -7.83
N ASP A 192 -13.96 -8.35 -8.93
CA ASP A 192 -14.33 -8.85 -10.25
C ASP A 192 -13.23 -9.81 -10.70
N ILE A 193 -13.52 -11.10 -10.71
CA ILE A 193 -12.64 -12.10 -11.33
C ILE A 193 -13.26 -12.42 -12.69
N LEU A 194 -12.54 -12.03 -13.73
CA LEU A 194 -12.89 -12.33 -15.11
C LEU A 194 -12.53 -13.78 -15.39
N ASP A 195 -13.45 -14.69 -15.09
CA ASP A 195 -13.32 -16.08 -15.51
C ASP A 195 -13.44 -16.15 -17.05
N GLU A 196 -12.52 -16.87 -17.70
CA GLU A 196 -12.58 -17.14 -19.13
C GLU A 196 -13.71 -18.13 -19.45
N THR A 197 -14.95 -17.66 -19.35
CA THR A 197 -16.13 -18.41 -19.77
C THR A 197 -16.41 -18.15 -21.25
N LEU A 198 -16.79 -19.21 -21.98
CA LEU A 198 -17.04 -19.14 -23.42
C LEU A 198 -18.13 -18.12 -23.80
N ASP A 199 -19.04 -17.79 -22.88
CA ASP A 199 -20.13 -16.84 -23.09
C ASP A 199 -19.91 -15.50 -22.37
N GLY A 200 -18.79 -15.33 -21.65
CA GLY A 200 -18.50 -14.15 -20.83
C GLY A 200 -19.45 -13.94 -19.65
N LYS A 201 -20.25 -14.95 -19.26
CA LYS A 201 -21.14 -14.93 -18.10
C LYS A 201 -20.54 -15.73 -16.94
N ASN A 202 -21.09 -15.58 -15.73
CA ASN A 202 -20.60 -16.20 -14.49
C ASN A 202 -19.19 -15.76 -14.05
N THR A 203 -18.79 -14.53 -14.38
CA THR A 203 -17.66 -13.88 -13.70
C THR A 203 -17.98 -13.73 -12.22
N PHE A 204 -17.02 -14.04 -11.35
CA PHE A 204 -17.21 -13.92 -9.91
C PHE A 204 -17.28 -12.43 -9.54
N HIS A 205 -18.45 -12.01 -9.06
CA HIS A 205 -18.72 -10.66 -8.57
C HIS A 205 -18.99 -10.71 -7.07
N ALA A 206 -18.08 -10.14 -6.30
CA ALA A 206 -18.22 -10.04 -4.85
C ALA A 206 -17.87 -8.63 -4.38
N THR A 207 -18.00 -8.38 -3.08
CA THR A 207 -17.66 -7.11 -2.46
C THR A 207 -16.68 -7.34 -1.32
N GLN A 208 -15.52 -6.67 -1.35
CA GLN A 208 -14.55 -6.66 -0.26
C GLN A 208 -14.74 -5.42 0.60
N ILE A 209 -14.63 -5.60 1.92
CA ILE A 209 -14.57 -4.49 2.88
C ILE A 209 -13.26 -4.58 3.66
N ALA A 210 -12.56 -3.46 3.78
CA ALA A 210 -11.37 -3.32 4.62
C ALA A 210 -11.62 -2.25 5.67
N ALA A 211 -11.36 -2.58 6.94
CA ALA A 211 -11.36 -1.64 8.06
C ALA A 211 -9.93 -1.12 8.28
N TRP A 212 -9.79 0.19 8.47
CA TRP A 212 -8.52 0.88 8.62
C TRP A 212 -8.48 1.59 9.96
N GLN A 213 -7.43 1.34 10.75
CA GLN A 213 -7.28 1.93 12.08
C GLN A 213 -5.83 2.32 12.34
N ARG A 214 -5.59 3.61 12.65
CA ARG A 214 -4.25 4.15 12.97
C ARG A 214 -3.90 3.91 14.44
N GLY A 215 -2.62 3.62 14.71
CA GLY A 215 -2.09 3.58 16.08
C GLY A 215 -2.53 2.39 16.93
N ALA A 216 -3.14 1.36 16.34
CA ALA A 216 -3.50 0.15 17.08
C ALA A 216 -2.23 -0.64 17.47
N GLU A 217 -2.08 -1.01 18.75
CA GLU A 217 -0.93 -1.79 19.25
C GLU A 217 -0.79 -3.14 18.53
N ASN A 218 0.45 -3.62 18.34
CA ASN A 218 0.74 -4.97 17.84
C ASN A 218 0.41 -6.00 18.93
N SER A 219 -0.88 -6.30 19.14
CA SER A 219 -1.25 -7.50 19.87
C SER A 219 -0.82 -8.72 19.06
N SER A 220 -0.17 -9.70 19.70
CA SER A 220 0.10 -11.02 19.11
C SER A 220 -1.22 -11.76 18.88
N LEU A 221 -1.88 -11.47 17.76
CA LEU A 221 -3.19 -12.01 17.36
C LEU A 221 -3.22 -13.53 17.19
N LEU A 222 -2.05 -14.16 17.20
CA LEU A 222 -1.86 -15.58 16.95
C LEU A 222 -1.67 -16.38 18.26
N ASP A 223 -1.60 -15.71 19.41
CA ASP A 223 -1.45 -16.38 20.71
C ASP A 223 -2.70 -17.21 21.02
N GLY A 224 -2.51 -18.53 21.07
CA GLY A 224 -3.57 -19.48 21.38
C GLY A 224 -4.34 -20.02 20.17
N VAL A 225 -4.02 -19.59 18.93
CA VAL A 225 -4.61 -20.19 17.73
C VAL A 225 -3.94 -21.54 17.45
N ASN A 226 -4.76 -22.59 17.38
CA ASN A 226 -4.30 -23.95 17.09
C ASN A 226 -4.77 -24.38 15.68
N PRO A 227 -4.01 -25.25 14.99
CA PRO A 227 -4.47 -25.83 13.73
C PRO A 227 -5.80 -26.56 13.89
N SER A 228 -6.72 -26.39 12.94
CA SER A 228 -8.00 -27.09 12.95
C SER A 228 -7.81 -28.59 12.69
N LYS A 229 -8.76 -29.40 13.15
CA LYS A 229 -8.86 -30.80 12.72
C LYS A 229 -9.43 -30.92 11.30
N LYS A 230 -10.18 -29.89 10.87
CA LYS A 230 -10.80 -29.81 9.55
C LYS A 230 -9.84 -29.18 8.54
N ARG A 231 -10.07 -29.47 7.25
CA ARG A 231 -9.33 -28.90 6.11
C ARG A 231 -10.11 -27.85 5.35
N SER A 232 -11.36 -27.64 5.76
CA SER A 232 -12.32 -26.74 5.14
C SER A 232 -13.12 -26.06 6.23
N LEU A 233 -13.46 -24.81 5.98
CA LEU A 233 -14.28 -23.99 6.85
C LEU A 233 -15.76 -24.16 6.49
N ASP A 234 -16.60 -24.40 7.50
CA ASP A 234 -18.05 -24.31 7.34
C ASP A 234 -18.45 -22.84 7.57
N ILE A 235 -19.00 -22.18 6.54
CA ILE A 235 -19.38 -20.77 6.61
C ILE A 235 -20.77 -20.66 7.26
N PRO A 236 -20.92 -19.89 8.36
CA PRO A 236 -22.24 -19.63 8.96
C PRO A 236 -23.19 -18.90 8.01
N GLU A 237 -24.43 -19.40 7.89
CA GLU A 237 -25.48 -18.80 7.03
C GLU A 237 -25.75 -17.32 7.35
N SER A 238 -25.59 -16.92 8.62
CA SER A 238 -25.76 -15.54 9.08
C SER A 238 -24.82 -14.57 8.36
N MET A 239 -23.63 -15.02 7.95
CA MET A 239 -22.62 -14.20 7.27
C MET A 239 -22.98 -13.89 5.82
N ASP A 240 -23.59 -14.86 5.13
CA ASP A 240 -23.98 -14.77 3.72
C ASP A 240 -25.34 -14.07 3.53
N LYS A 241 -26.03 -13.76 4.63
CA LYS A 241 -27.32 -13.08 4.60
C LYS A 241 -27.19 -11.66 4.04
N ILE A 242 -27.87 -11.42 2.92
CA ILE A 242 -28.01 -10.09 2.31
C ILE A 242 -29.21 -9.35 2.93
N GLU A 243 -28.96 -8.14 3.38
CA GLU A 243 -29.95 -7.26 3.99
C GLU A 243 -30.72 -6.49 2.91
N THR A 244 -31.90 -7.00 2.54
CA THR A 244 -32.79 -6.39 1.55
C THR A 244 -33.22 -4.99 1.94
N ILE A 245 -33.33 -4.08 0.97
CA ILE A 245 -33.81 -2.73 1.20
C ILE A 245 -34.84 -2.25 0.18
N VAL A 246 -35.91 -1.65 0.70
CA VAL A 246 -36.90 -0.92 -0.10
C VAL A 246 -36.72 0.58 0.13
N ALA A 247 -35.69 1.15 -0.48
CA ALA A 247 -35.46 2.59 -0.45
C ALA A 247 -36.18 3.26 -1.64
N ARG A 248 -37.07 4.21 -1.36
CA ARG A 248 -37.61 5.10 -2.40
C ARG A 248 -36.58 6.18 -2.69
N LYS A 249 -36.43 6.57 -3.96
CA LYS A 249 -35.62 7.73 -4.34
C LYS A 249 -36.09 8.96 -3.53
N SER A 250 -35.15 9.58 -2.85
CA SER A 250 -35.36 10.83 -2.12
C SER A 250 -34.68 11.98 -2.83
N ASN A 251 -35.19 13.19 -2.62
CA ASN A 251 -34.44 14.40 -2.97
C ASN A 251 -33.15 14.49 -2.13
N PRO A 252 -32.13 15.24 -2.58
CA PRO A 252 -30.95 15.52 -1.78
C PRO A 252 -31.30 16.06 -0.39
N VAL A 253 -30.73 15.48 0.66
CA VAL A 253 -30.93 15.92 2.04
C VAL A 253 -29.58 16.27 2.67
N PHE A 254 -29.41 17.53 3.04
CA PHE A 254 -28.24 18.04 3.75
C PHE A 254 -28.62 18.44 5.17
N ILE A 255 -27.66 18.39 6.10
CA ILE A 255 -27.87 18.73 7.52
C ILE A 255 -28.22 20.23 7.67
N LYS A 256 -27.55 21.08 6.89
CA LYS A 256 -27.68 22.53 6.86
C LYS A 256 -27.88 23.01 5.42
N ALA A 257 -28.36 24.24 5.28
CA ALA A 257 -28.46 24.89 3.98
C ALA A 257 -27.08 25.01 3.33
N VAL A 258 -27.00 24.61 2.05
CA VAL A 258 -25.78 24.67 1.25
C VAL A 258 -25.43 26.13 0.94
N LYS A 259 -24.16 26.51 1.18
CA LYS A 259 -23.67 27.86 0.92
C LYS A 259 -22.81 27.89 -0.33
N THR A 260 -22.97 28.93 -1.15
CA THR A 260 -22.12 29.16 -2.32
C THR A 260 -20.65 29.34 -1.93
N THR A 261 -20.40 29.96 -0.77
CA THR A 261 -19.05 30.19 -0.24
C THR A 261 -18.25 28.92 0.05
N TRP A 262 -18.90 27.76 0.12
CA TRP A 262 -18.22 26.47 0.28
C TRP A 262 -17.51 26.01 -0.98
N TYR A 263 -17.82 26.61 -2.13
CA TYR A 263 -17.21 26.30 -3.43
C TYR A 263 -16.25 27.39 -3.89
N ASP A 264 -16.19 28.51 -3.18
CA ASP A 264 -15.21 29.54 -3.43
C ASP A 264 -13.82 28.92 -3.25
N GLN A 265 -12.95 29.11 -4.23
CA GLN A 265 -11.54 28.85 -4.01
C GLN A 265 -11.09 29.85 -2.95
N ALA A 266 -10.50 29.35 -1.86
CA ALA A 266 -9.77 30.25 -1.00
C ALA A 266 -8.74 30.94 -1.91
N GLU A 267 -8.74 32.28 -1.93
CA GLU A 267 -7.59 33.01 -2.47
C GLU A 267 -6.32 32.37 -1.90
N ASP A 268 -5.18 32.44 -2.62
CA ASP A 268 -3.88 31.80 -2.32
C ASP A 268 -3.30 32.04 -0.91
N LYS A 269 -4.09 32.54 0.03
CA LYS A 269 -3.90 32.83 1.45
C LYS A 269 -3.96 31.62 2.38
N LYS A 270 -4.35 30.41 1.94
CA LYS A 270 -4.25 29.22 2.80
C LYS A 270 -2.79 28.81 2.96
N GLU A 271 -2.32 28.75 4.21
CA GLU A 271 -0.92 28.44 4.52
C GLU A 271 -0.46 27.09 3.95
N CYS A 272 -1.33 26.06 3.97
CA CYS A 272 -1.02 24.73 3.42
C CYS A 272 -0.76 24.77 1.91
N LYS A 273 -1.59 25.49 1.15
CA LYS A 273 -1.44 25.66 -0.31
C LYS A 273 -0.17 26.44 -0.65
N GLN A 274 0.12 27.51 0.08
CA GLN A 274 1.38 28.26 -0.09
C GLN A 274 2.60 27.41 0.19
N ALA A 275 2.54 26.58 1.25
CA ALA A 275 3.61 25.65 1.57
C ALA A 275 3.80 24.60 0.48
N ALA A 276 2.73 23.98 -0.02
CA ALA A 276 2.78 23.01 -1.11
C ALA A 276 3.38 23.61 -2.40
N LYS A 277 2.90 24.79 -2.83
CA LYS A 277 3.42 25.55 -3.98
C LYS A 277 4.90 25.86 -3.83
N ALA A 278 5.33 26.36 -2.67
CA ALA A 278 6.73 26.68 -2.42
C ALA A 278 7.64 25.45 -2.42
N THR A 279 7.19 24.34 -1.82
CA THR A 279 7.93 23.06 -1.83
C THR A 279 8.10 22.51 -3.23
N ASP A 280 7.04 22.52 -4.04
CA ASP A 280 7.11 22.05 -5.42
C ASP A 280 7.95 22.97 -6.31
N LEU A 281 7.91 24.28 -6.07
CA LEU A 281 8.77 25.22 -6.79
C LEU A 281 10.24 25.05 -6.40
N ALA A 282 10.55 24.84 -5.11
CA ALA A 282 11.90 24.51 -4.65
C ALA A 282 12.42 23.23 -5.32
N PHE A 283 11.60 22.17 -5.36
CA PHE A 283 11.91 20.93 -6.08
C PHE A 283 12.29 21.19 -7.55
N ASN A 284 11.50 22.02 -8.25
CA ASN A 284 11.74 22.32 -9.65
C ASN A 284 12.97 23.22 -9.89
N MET A 285 13.18 24.24 -9.04
CA MET A 285 14.34 25.14 -9.13
C MET A 285 15.66 24.41 -8.84
N LEU A 286 15.70 23.56 -7.81
CA LEU A 286 16.87 22.73 -7.52
C LEU A 286 17.27 21.84 -8.71
N ARG A 287 16.33 21.50 -9.59
CA ARG A 287 16.55 20.61 -10.74
C ARG A 287 16.74 21.33 -12.07
N SER A 288 16.86 22.66 -12.07
CA SER A 288 17.05 23.43 -13.30
C SER A 288 18.43 23.22 -13.93
N GLU A 289 19.45 22.86 -13.13
CA GLU A 289 20.85 22.70 -13.59
C GLU A 289 21.24 21.26 -14.00
N GLY A 290 20.26 20.38 -14.26
CA GLY A 290 20.51 19.15 -15.03
C GLY A 290 20.98 17.90 -14.26
N VAL A 291 21.42 18.00 -13.00
CA VAL A 291 21.78 16.81 -12.19
C VAL A 291 20.53 15.96 -11.95
N ILE A 292 20.58 14.68 -12.30
CA ILE A 292 19.49 13.73 -12.03
C ILE A 292 19.41 13.53 -10.52
N ARG A 293 18.31 13.99 -9.93
CA ARG A 293 18.00 13.93 -8.49
C ARG A 293 16.80 13.01 -8.23
N SER A 294 16.58 12.68 -6.95
CA SER A 294 15.44 11.91 -6.42
C SER A 294 14.08 12.30 -7.02
N GLY A 295 13.15 11.35 -7.19
CA GLY A 295 11.82 11.64 -7.76
C GLY A 295 11.00 12.59 -6.85
N TRP A 296 9.93 13.22 -7.37
CA TRP A 296 9.05 14.10 -6.56
C TRP A 296 8.55 13.42 -5.26
N THR A 297 8.23 12.13 -5.32
CA THR A 297 7.83 11.34 -4.15
C THR A 297 8.94 11.26 -3.11
N GLU A 298 10.16 10.94 -3.55
CA GLU A 298 11.32 10.72 -2.70
C GLU A 298 11.83 12.03 -2.09
N PHE A 299 11.80 13.12 -2.86
CA PHE A 299 12.09 14.47 -2.37
C PHE A 299 11.15 14.90 -1.24
N ASN A 300 9.84 14.70 -1.39
CA ASN A 300 8.89 15.05 -0.33
C ASN A 300 9.00 14.14 0.88
N GLN A 301 9.35 12.87 0.67
CA GLN A 301 9.64 11.96 1.77
C GLN A 301 10.87 12.38 2.57
N SER A 302 11.97 12.77 1.90
CA SER A 302 13.20 13.19 2.60
C SER A 302 12.98 14.45 3.44
N LEU A 303 12.20 15.41 2.93
CA LEU A 303 11.79 16.60 3.69
C LEU A 303 10.97 16.23 4.94
N SER A 304 10.11 15.23 4.82
CA SER A 304 9.22 14.77 5.90
C SER A 304 9.92 13.98 7.00
N ARG A 305 11.19 13.59 6.81
CA ARG A 305 12.01 12.90 7.81
C ARG A 305 12.88 13.87 8.65
N GLY A 306 12.88 15.17 8.34
CA GLY A 306 13.61 16.21 9.09
C GLY A 306 12.76 16.85 10.21
N GLU A 307 13.22 17.97 10.76
CA GLU A 307 12.58 18.73 11.88
C GLU A 307 11.09 19.11 11.66
N PHE A 308 10.57 19.00 10.43
CA PHE A 308 9.17 19.24 10.07
C PHE A 308 8.25 18.02 10.20
N GLY A 309 8.80 16.82 10.47
CA GLY A 309 8.06 15.54 10.51
C GLY A 309 7.10 15.35 11.68
N ASP A 310 7.18 16.20 12.72
CA ASP A 310 6.43 16.04 13.98
C ASP A 310 4.95 16.49 13.92
N LYS A 311 4.46 16.99 12.78
CA LYS A 311 3.07 17.48 12.70
C LYS A 311 2.01 16.38 12.73
N PHE A 312 2.33 15.14 12.34
CA PHE A 312 1.39 14.02 12.30
C PHE A 312 2.11 12.75 12.75
N GLY A 313 1.69 12.21 13.89
CA GLY A 313 2.40 11.15 14.63
C GLY A 313 2.86 9.95 13.78
N HIS A 314 3.89 9.29 14.28
CA HIS A 314 4.59 8.15 13.65
C HIS A 314 3.75 6.87 13.53
N GLU A 315 2.44 6.93 13.77
CA GLU A 315 1.58 5.77 13.87
C GLU A 315 1.15 5.23 12.50
N VAL A 316 1.42 3.95 12.27
CA VAL A 316 1.03 3.23 11.05
C VAL A 316 -0.43 2.77 11.15
N THR A 317 -1.10 2.70 10.00
CA THR A 317 -2.48 2.20 9.88
C THR A 317 -2.47 0.69 9.70
N LYS A 318 -3.32 0.01 10.47
CA LYS A 318 -3.58 -1.41 10.34
C LYS A 318 -4.83 -1.67 9.53
N VAL A 319 -4.80 -2.79 8.82
CA VAL A 319 -5.94 -3.30 8.06
C VAL A 319 -6.60 -4.44 8.82
N GLY A 320 -7.92 -4.37 9.00
CA GLY A 320 -8.77 -5.48 9.40
C GLY A 320 -9.62 -5.91 8.22
N TYR A 321 -9.29 -7.05 7.60
CA TYR A 321 -10.09 -7.59 6.50
C TYR A 321 -11.41 -8.13 7.04
N MET A 322 -12.52 -7.63 6.51
CA MET A 322 -13.84 -8.18 6.78
C MET A 322 -14.16 -9.29 5.77
N PRO A 323 -15.06 -10.24 6.11
CA PRO A 323 -15.46 -11.28 5.17
C PRO A 323 -16.00 -10.72 3.86
N ILE A 324 -15.69 -11.42 2.77
CA ILE A 324 -16.20 -11.11 1.43
C ILE A 324 -17.71 -11.32 1.42
N ILE A 325 -18.44 -10.36 0.87
CA ILE A 325 -19.87 -10.52 0.57
C ILE A 325 -19.95 -11.08 -0.86
N GLN A 326 -20.51 -12.28 -1.03
CA GLN A 326 -20.68 -12.95 -2.33
C GLN A 326 -21.84 -12.35 -3.15
N ALA A 327 -21.82 -11.04 -3.32
CA ALA A 327 -22.77 -10.29 -4.12
C ALA A 327 -22.09 -9.04 -4.70
N PRO A 328 -22.53 -8.56 -5.88
CA PRO A 328 -21.94 -7.40 -6.54
C PRO A 328 -22.24 -6.11 -5.76
N ALA A 329 -21.24 -5.24 -5.57
CA ALA A 329 -21.41 -4.01 -4.79
C ALA A 329 -22.30 -2.97 -5.49
N HIS A 330 -22.61 -3.14 -6.77
CA HIS A 330 -23.51 -2.21 -7.46
C HIS A 330 -25.00 -2.49 -7.15
N GLU A 331 -25.34 -3.57 -6.47
CA GLU A 331 -26.71 -3.82 -6.00
C GLU A 331 -27.01 -3.06 -4.69
N MET A 332 -28.23 -2.52 -4.59
CA MET A 332 -28.63 -1.69 -3.42
C MET A 332 -28.68 -2.51 -2.13
N ASP A 333 -29.11 -3.77 -2.21
CA ASP A 333 -29.17 -4.69 -1.08
C ASP A 333 -27.75 -5.03 -0.59
N THR A 334 -26.81 -5.24 -1.51
CA THR A 334 -25.39 -5.43 -1.18
C THR A 334 -24.79 -4.19 -0.51
N LEU A 335 -25.00 -3.00 -1.06
CA LEU A 335 -24.51 -1.76 -0.43
C LEU A 335 -25.14 -1.51 0.94
N ASN A 336 -26.42 -1.78 1.09
CA ASN A 336 -27.09 -1.70 2.39
C ASN A 336 -26.46 -2.67 3.40
N THR A 337 -26.14 -3.90 2.96
CA THR A 337 -25.43 -4.89 3.77
C THR A 337 -24.04 -4.39 4.16
N VAL A 338 -23.27 -3.83 3.23
CA VAL A 338 -21.95 -3.20 3.49
C VAL A 338 -22.07 -2.14 4.58
N VAL A 339 -23.02 -1.20 4.44
CA VAL A 339 -23.24 -0.12 5.41
C VAL A 339 -23.57 -0.68 6.78
N LYS A 340 -24.52 -1.62 6.88
CA LYS A 340 -24.93 -2.22 8.16
C LYS A 340 -23.78 -2.95 8.85
N LYS A 341 -22.98 -3.74 8.11
CA LYS A 341 -21.80 -4.43 8.66
C LYS A 341 -20.77 -3.42 9.17
N CYS A 342 -20.46 -2.36 8.41
CA CYS A 342 -19.53 -1.31 8.83
C CYS A 342 -20.05 -0.55 10.06
N MET A 343 -21.35 -0.23 10.12
CA MET A 343 -21.98 0.44 11.26
C MET A 343 -21.96 -0.43 12.52
N HIS A 344 -22.15 -1.73 12.38
CA HIS A 344 -22.03 -2.67 13.49
C HIS A 344 -20.61 -2.67 14.06
N VAL A 345 -19.59 -2.84 13.21
CA VAL A 345 -18.17 -2.78 13.64
C VAL A 345 -17.85 -1.45 14.32
N ALA A 346 -18.23 -0.32 13.71
CA ALA A 346 -18.01 1.01 14.28
C ALA A 346 -18.65 1.14 15.68
N THR A 347 -19.88 0.68 15.83
CA THR A 347 -20.63 0.73 17.10
C THR A 347 -19.93 -0.10 18.19
N VAL A 348 -19.50 -1.33 17.87
CA VAL A 348 -18.82 -2.20 18.83
C VAL A 348 -17.46 -1.61 19.25
N LEU A 349 -16.76 -0.94 18.34
CA LEU A 349 -15.52 -0.22 18.64
C LEU A 349 -15.73 1.11 19.38
N GLY A 350 -16.98 1.49 19.68
CA GLY A 350 -17.32 2.69 20.42
C GLY A 350 -17.37 3.96 19.57
N GLN A 351 -17.42 3.85 18.24
CA GLN A 351 -17.47 4.98 17.32
C GLN A 351 -18.91 5.28 16.88
N GLN A 352 -19.34 6.54 17.06
CA GLN A 352 -20.71 6.97 16.76
C GLN A 352 -21.00 7.06 15.25
N TYR A 353 -20.02 7.55 14.47
CA TYR A 353 -20.16 7.77 13.03
C TYR A 353 -19.42 6.69 12.25
N THR A 354 -19.94 6.28 11.11
CA THR A 354 -19.31 5.28 10.23
C THR A 354 -18.81 5.97 8.98
N ILE A 355 -17.51 5.85 8.70
CA ILE A 355 -16.87 6.46 7.53
C ILE A 355 -16.61 5.37 6.51
N ILE A 356 -17.15 5.50 5.30
CA ILE A 356 -16.95 4.53 4.22
C ILE A 356 -16.43 5.24 2.97
N THR A 357 -15.25 4.84 2.50
CA THR A 357 -14.62 5.31 1.27
C THR A 357 -14.89 4.34 0.13
N VAL A 358 -15.41 4.84 -0.99
CA VAL A 358 -15.73 4.03 -2.18
C VAL A 358 -15.43 4.80 -3.46
N ASP A 359 -15.41 4.11 -4.61
CA ASP A 359 -15.32 4.78 -5.91
C ASP A 359 -16.56 5.65 -6.21
N GLN A 360 -16.53 6.40 -7.31
CA GLN A 360 -17.62 7.32 -7.65
C GLN A 360 -18.94 6.59 -7.98
N ALA A 361 -18.89 5.38 -8.55
CA ALA A 361 -20.06 4.62 -8.96
C ALA A 361 -20.82 4.04 -7.77
N LEU A 362 -20.12 3.66 -6.71
CA LEU A 362 -20.72 3.24 -5.44
C LEU A 362 -21.09 4.45 -4.58
N TYR A 363 -20.30 5.54 -4.63
CA TYR A 363 -20.54 6.76 -3.85
C TYR A 363 -21.93 7.33 -4.12
N CYS A 364 -22.34 7.47 -5.38
CA CYS A 364 -23.65 8.03 -5.71
C CYS A 364 -24.79 7.21 -5.11
N LYS A 365 -24.70 5.88 -5.15
CA LYS A 365 -25.70 4.96 -4.58
C LYS A 365 -25.73 5.02 -3.06
N LEU A 366 -24.56 5.06 -2.42
CA LEU A 366 -24.46 5.21 -0.97
C LEU A 366 -25.03 6.55 -0.48
N VAL A 367 -24.80 7.64 -1.20
CA VAL A 367 -25.37 8.95 -0.86
C VAL A 367 -26.89 8.97 -1.08
N GLU A 368 -27.40 8.34 -2.14
CA GLU A 368 -28.85 8.18 -2.33
C GLU A 368 -29.48 7.35 -1.19
N LEU A 369 -28.86 6.25 -0.78
CA LEU A 369 -29.27 5.47 0.39
C LEU A 369 -29.24 6.32 1.66
N LYS A 370 -28.15 7.07 1.85
CA LYS A 370 -27.98 7.98 2.98
C LYS A 370 -29.15 8.96 3.04
N TRP A 371 -29.50 9.63 1.94
CA TRP A 371 -30.64 10.55 1.93
C TRP A 371 -31.97 9.87 2.22
N ALA A 372 -32.18 8.66 1.72
CA ALA A 372 -33.43 7.93 1.93
C ALA A 372 -33.63 7.50 3.39
N ILE A 373 -32.55 7.12 4.10
CA ILE A 373 -32.63 6.41 5.38
C ILE A 373 -32.20 7.33 6.54
N PRO A 374 -33.11 7.68 7.49
CA PRO A 374 -32.80 8.60 8.58
C PRO A 374 -31.55 8.24 9.38
N GLU A 375 -31.40 6.96 9.74
CA GLU A 375 -30.23 6.50 10.50
C GLU A 375 -28.92 6.76 9.75
N TYR A 376 -28.90 6.58 8.42
CA TYR A 376 -27.71 6.81 7.62
C TYR A 376 -27.41 8.30 7.48
N ARG A 377 -28.44 9.16 7.39
CA ARG A 377 -28.24 10.63 7.39
C ARG A 377 -27.49 11.09 8.64
N GLU A 378 -27.79 10.49 9.78
CA GLU A 378 -27.25 10.88 11.08
C GLU A 378 -25.86 10.30 11.33
N LYS A 379 -25.60 9.06 10.90
CA LYS A 379 -24.39 8.31 11.30
C LYS A 379 -23.39 8.04 10.17
N LEU A 380 -23.82 8.03 8.91
CA LEU A 380 -22.97 7.62 7.79
C LEU A 380 -22.27 8.82 7.13
N VAL A 381 -20.94 8.75 7.03
CA VAL A 381 -20.09 9.65 6.25
C VAL A 381 -19.54 8.85 5.07
N VAL A 382 -19.83 9.29 3.84
CA VAL A 382 -19.35 8.63 2.63
C VAL A 382 -18.24 9.47 2.03
N GLN A 383 -17.10 8.84 1.71
CA GLN A 383 -15.96 9.50 1.06
C GLN A 383 -15.76 9.00 -0.37
N LEU A 384 -15.39 9.92 -1.27
CA LEU A 384 -14.95 9.57 -2.62
C LEU A 384 -13.49 9.11 -2.59
N GLY A 385 -13.22 7.94 -3.17
CA GLY A 385 -11.88 7.39 -3.28
C GLY A 385 -10.97 8.26 -4.15
N GLY A 386 -9.85 8.70 -3.60
CA GLY A 386 -8.99 9.70 -4.25
C GLY A 386 -8.20 9.18 -5.46
N LEU A 387 -7.95 7.86 -5.56
CA LEU A 387 -7.32 7.27 -6.75
C LEU A 387 -8.16 7.53 -8.01
N HIS A 388 -9.46 7.24 -7.96
CA HIS A 388 -10.34 7.41 -9.11
C HIS A 388 -10.60 8.90 -9.42
N ILE A 389 -10.63 9.76 -8.40
CA ILE A 389 -10.61 11.23 -8.60
C ILE A 389 -9.38 11.62 -9.43
N SER A 390 -8.19 11.18 -9.03
CA SER A 390 -6.94 11.49 -9.72
C SER A 390 -6.91 10.96 -11.15
N MET A 391 -7.41 9.73 -11.38
CA MET A 391 -7.54 9.16 -12.73
C MET A 391 -8.50 9.95 -13.62
N CYS A 392 -9.65 10.36 -13.08
CA CYS A 392 -10.60 11.21 -13.80
C CYS A 392 -9.99 12.59 -14.12
N PHE A 393 -9.24 13.17 -13.19
CA PHE A 393 -8.58 14.45 -13.42
C PHE A 393 -7.42 14.35 -14.41
N LEU A 394 -6.66 13.24 -14.42
CA LEU A 394 -5.69 12.94 -15.47
C LEU A 394 -6.36 12.85 -16.85
N LYS A 395 -7.52 12.21 -16.95
CA LYS A 395 -8.29 12.20 -18.20
C LYS A 395 -8.74 13.60 -18.59
N THR A 396 -9.18 14.41 -17.63
CA THR A 396 -9.56 15.82 -17.82
C THR A 396 -8.39 16.64 -18.37
N ILE A 397 -7.17 16.43 -17.85
CA ILE A 397 -5.92 17.02 -18.38
C ILE A 397 -5.68 16.56 -19.81
N GLY A 398 -5.86 15.27 -20.10
CA GLY A 398 -5.75 14.73 -21.45
C GLY A 398 -6.73 15.38 -22.43
N ASP A 399 -7.98 15.56 -22.03
CA ASP A 399 -9.00 16.24 -22.84
C ASP A 399 -8.64 17.72 -23.07
N HIS A 400 -8.10 18.41 -22.06
CA HIS A 400 -7.58 19.79 -22.20
C HIS A 400 -6.43 19.89 -23.20
N MET A 401 -5.52 18.91 -23.20
CA MET A 401 -4.31 18.90 -24.02
C MET A 401 -4.47 18.18 -25.36
N LYS A 402 -5.69 17.80 -25.71
CA LYS A 402 -5.97 17.09 -26.95
C LYS A 402 -5.61 17.98 -28.15
N GLY A 403 -4.71 17.48 -29.00
CA GLY A 403 -4.25 18.20 -30.19
C GLY A 403 -3.25 19.33 -29.92
N SER A 404 -2.70 19.43 -28.71
CA SER A 404 -1.77 20.51 -28.34
C SER A 404 -0.30 20.27 -28.69
N GLY A 405 0.04 19.10 -29.23
CA GLY A 405 1.42 18.64 -29.42
C GLY A 405 2.08 18.01 -28.18
N LEU A 406 1.36 17.86 -27.05
CA LEU A 406 1.89 17.21 -25.85
C LEU A 406 2.20 15.72 -26.10
N VAL A 407 1.32 15.03 -26.81
CA VAL A 407 1.50 13.61 -27.19
C VAL A 407 2.72 13.45 -28.09
N ASP A 408 2.85 14.32 -29.09
CA ASP A 408 4.00 14.32 -30.01
C ASP A 408 5.29 14.56 -29.25
N SER A 409 5.29 15.52 -28.31
CA SER A 409 6.43 15.78 -27.43
C SER A 409 6.85 14.56 -26.62
N TRP A 410 5.90 13.76 -26.12
CA TRP A 410 6.21 12.53 -25.38
C TRP A 410 6.78 11.43 -26.28
N ILE A 411 6.28 11.31 -27.51
CA ILE A 411 6.72 10.30 -28.47
C ILE A 411 8.11 10.65 -29.02
N GLU A 412 8.28 11.87 -29.52
CA GLU A 412 9.52 12.32 -30.15
C GLU A 412 10.69 12.39 -29.16
N SER A 413 10.41 12.69 -27.89
CA SER A 413 11.43 12.64 -26.83
C SER A 413 11.80 11.23 -26.36
N GLY A 414 11.08 10.20 -26.81
CA GLY A 414 11.24 8.82 -26.34
C GLY A 414 10.72 8.58 -24.92
N LEU A 415 9.96 9.52 -24.34
CA LEU A 415 9.38 9.36 -23.01
C LEU A 415 8.30 8.27 -22.99
N LEU A 416 7.48 8.19 -24.04
CA LEU A 416 6.41 7.21 -24.20
C LEU A 416 6.38 6.70 -25.65
N GLY A 417 6.08 5.41 -25.84
CA GLY A 417 5.68 4.90 -27.15
C GLY A 417 4.24 5.32 -27.51
N PRO A 418 3.84 5.25 -28.80
CA PRO A 418 2.54 5.73 -29.28
C PRO A 418 1.33 5.17 -28.49
N ASN A 419 1.25 3.85 -28.32
CA ASN A 419 0.15 3.21 -27.58
C ASN A 419 0.13 3.61 -26.09
N ALA A 420 1.31 3.82 -25.50
CA ALA A 420 1.43 4.23 -24.12
C ALA A 420 0.97 5.68 -23.91
N ALA A 421 1.25 6.56 -24.87
CA ALA A 421 0.85 7.96 -24.85
C ALA A 421 -0.69 8.10 -24.87
N GLU A 422 -1.38 7.35 -25.73
CA GLU A 422 -2.85 7.34 -25.77
C GLU A 422 -3.46 6.84 -24.45
N THR A 423 -2.89 5.79 -23.87
CA THR A 423 -3.36 5.25 -22.58
C THR A 423 -3.14 6.26 -21.42
N VAL A 424 -2.06 7.03 -21.47
CA VAL A 424 -1.76 8.11 -20.52
C VAL A 424 -2.75 9.26 -20.67
N MET A 425 -3.01 9.72 -21.89
CA MET A 425 -3.99 10.78 -22.17
C MET A 425 -5.40 10.41 -21.71
N ASN A 426 -5.76 9.12 -21.79
CA ASN A 426 -7.04 8.63 -21.33
C ASN A 426 -7.14 8.46 -19.80
N GLY A 427 -6.09 8.75 -19.03
CA GLY A 427 -6.08 8.64 -17.56
C GLY A 427 -6.13 7.20 -17.02
N LYS A 428 -6.08 6.19 -17.89
CA LYS A 428 -6.20 4.76 -17.51
C LYS A 428 -4.92 4.20 -16.91
N ALA A 429 -3.75 4.62 -17.41
CA ALA A 429 -2.45 4.17 -16.92
C ALA A 429 -1.91 5.10 -15.82
N TYR A 430 -2.60 5.16 -14.68
CA TYR A 430 -2.34 6.11 -13.59
C TYR A 430 -0.84 6.32 -13.27
N LYS A 431 -0.10 5.25 -12.92
CA LYS A 431 1.33 5.37 -12.52
C LYS A 431 2.19 5.97 -13.64
N ARG A 432 1.94 5.54 -14.88
CA ARG A 432 2.66 6.02 -16.07
C ARG A 432 2.30 7.47 -16.37
N ALA A 433 1.02 7.81 -16.25
CA ALA A 433 0.52 9.16 -16.48
C ALA A 433 1.09 10.16 -15.46
N MET A 434 1.04 9.85 -14.16
CA MET A 434 1.66 10.66 -13.11
C MET A 434 3.16 10.90 -13.39
N ARG A 435 3.88 9.86 -13.82
CA ARG A 435 5.30 9.98 -14.17
C ARG A 435 5.51 10.89 -15.39
N ALA A 436 4.76 10.69 -16.46
CA ALA A 436 4.87 11.49 -17.68
C ALA A 436 4.59 12.97 -17.42
N HIS A 437 3.48 13.30 -16.75
CA HIS A 437 3.12 14.68 -16.42
C HIS A 437 4.14 15.35 -15.49
N LYS A 438 4.67 14.65 -14.48
CA LYS A 438 5.73 15.17 -13.60
C LYS A 438 7.02 15.48 -14.38
N ILE A 439 7.40 14.62 -15.32
CA ILE A 439 8.60 14.83 -16.17
C ILE A 439 8.38 16.02 -17.11
N THR A 440 7.20 16.13 -17.74
CA THR A 440 6.86 17.29 -18.58
C THR A 440 6.85 18.58 -17.77
N LEU A 441 6.26 18.58 -16.58
CA LEU A 441 6.27 19.73 -15.70
C LEU A 441 7.70 20.16 -15.35
N GLN A 442 8.58 19.21 -15.03
CA GLN A 442 9.98 19.47 -14.77
C GLN A 442 10.71 20.06 -16.00
N ALA A 443 10.42 19.54 -17.20
CA ALA A 443 10.98 20.05 -18.45
C ALA A 443 10.55 21.50 -18.72
N LEU A 444 9.27 21.83 -18.49
CA LEU A 444 8.76 23.19 -18.61
C LEU A 444 9.43 24.13 -17.59
N TRP A 445 9.58 23.70 -16.34
CA TRP A 445 10.30 24.51 -15.34
C TRP A 445 11.77 24.73 -15.66
N ARG A 446 12.46 23.78 -16.30
CA ARG A 446 13.83 23.99 -16.78
C ARG A 446 13.93 25.13 -17.79
N LEU A 447 12.89 25.36 -18.58
CA LEU A 447 12.81 26.50 -19.49
C LEU A 447 12.44 27.79 -18.75
N LEU A 448 11.54 27.71 -17.76
CA LEU A 448 10.98 28.87 -17.08
C LEU A 448 11.86 29.44 -15.95
N VAL A 449 12.57 28.60 -15.18
CA VAL A 449 13.38 29.03 -14.03
C VAL A 449 14.44 30.07 -14.43
N PRO A 450 15.22 29.90 -15.52
CA PRO A 450 16.18 30.93 -15.95
C PRO A 450 15.51 32.27 -16.30
N LEU A 451 14.32 32.22 -16.90
CA LEU A 451 13.54 33.41 -17.25
C LEU A 451 13.02 34.12 -16.00
N LEU A 452 12.49 33.35 -15.04
CA LEU A 452 12.02 33.87 -13.75
C LEU A 452 13.17 34.49 -12.96
N LEU A 453 14.34 33.84 -12.89
CA LEU A 453 15.50 34.39 -12.17
C LEU A 453 16.03 35.66 -12.83
N LYS A 454 16.04 35.73 -14.18
CA LYS A 454 16.40 36.94 -14.92
C LYS A 454 15.41 38.08 -14.64
N PHE A 455 14.12 37.79 -14.63
CA PHE A 455 13.06 38.76 -14.33
C PHE A 455 13.14 39.22 -12.87
N CYS A 456 13.31 38.29 -11.93
CA CYS A 456 13.53 38.60 -10.52
C CYS A 456 14.73 39.54 -10.35
N LYS A 457 15.83 39.32 -11.07
CA LYS A 457 17.01 40.20 -11.01
C LYS A 457 16.72 41.62 -11.53
N THR A 458 15.76 41.80 -12.43
CA THR A 458 15.37 43.14 -12.91
C THR A 458 14.52 43.92 -11.90
N ILE A 459 13.77 43.23 -11.06
CA ILE A 459 12.85 43.85 -10.08
C ILE A 459 13.49 43.95 -8.70
N ASN A 460 14.13 42.86 -8.25
CA ASN A 460 14.72 42.71 -6.93
C ASN A 460 16.02 41.89 -7.01
N VAL A 461 17.14 42.60 -7.17
CA VAL A 461 18.48 42.01 -7.31
C VAL A 461 18.86 41.20 -6.07
N ASP A 462 18.57 41.71 -4.87
CA ASP A 462 18.94 41.06 -3.61
C ASP A 462 18.21 39.72 -3.44
N LEU A 463 16.90 39.68 -3.73
CA LEU A 463 16.12 38.46 -3.72
C LEU A 463 16.64 37.45 -4.74
N ALA A 464 16.96 37.89 -5.96
CA ALA A 464 17.51 37.00 -6.99
C ALA A 464 18.86 36.39 -6.55
N LEU A 465 19.74 37.20 -5.95
CA LEU A 465 21.03 36.73 -5.42
C LEU A 465 20.84 35.79 -4.21
N GLN A 466 19.85 36.04 -3.36
CA GLN A 466 19.48 35.14 -2.26
C GLN A 466 19.05 33.78 -2.80
N ILE A 467 18.13 33.73 -3.77
CA ILE A 467 17.66 32.48 -4.37
C ILE A 467 18.82 31.71 -5.01
N LEU A 468 19.68 32.39 -5.78
CA LEU A 468 20.86 31.76 -6.40
C LEU A 468 21.82 31.16 -5.36
N ARG A 469 22.02 31.83 -4.21
CA ARG A 469 22.82 31.28 -3.11
C ARG A 469 22.17 30.04 -2.52
N LEU A 470 20.86 30.06 -2.30
CA LEU A 470 20.13 28.93 -1.73
C LEU A 470 20.14 27.71 -2.66
N LEU A 471 20.10 27.93 -3.98
CA LEU A 471 20.19 26.85 -4.99
C LEU A 471 21.56 26.14 -5.05
N SER A 472 22.60 26.70 -4.42
CA SER A 472 23.96 26.13 -4.46
C SER A 472 24.12 24.81 -3.71
N SER A 473 23.21 24.46 -2.79
CA SER A 473 23.27 23.23 -1.99
C SER A 473 21.87 22.72 -1.64
N GLU A 474 21.69 21.40 -1.65
CA GLU A 474 20.43 20.76 -1.24
C GLU A 474 20.14 20.91 0.24
N GLN A 475 21.16 21.16 1.06
CA GLN A 475 21.00 21.40 2.50
C GLN A 475 20.19 22.67 2.78
N ASN A 476 20.14 23.61 1.83
CA ASN A 476 19.42 24.87 1.95
C ASN A 476 17.93 24.76 1.55
N VAL A 477 17.41 23.56 1.30
CA VAL A 477 16.05 23.38 0.78
C VAL A 477 14.98 24.03 1.67
N ASN A 478 15.11 23.94 2.99
CA ASN A 478 14.15 24.54 3.94
C ASN A 478 14.18 26.08 3.89
N ASP A 479 15.38 26.66 3.78
CA ASP A 479 15.56 28.11 3.63
C ASP A 479 15.05 28.59 2.27
N LEU A 480 15.25 27.78 1.22
CA LEU A 480 14.68 28.04 -0.11
C LEU A 480 13.16 28.04 -0.06
N ILE A 481 12.53 27.03 0.54
CA ILE A 481 11.07 26.97 0.70
C ILE A 481 10.57 28.21 1.46
N THR A 482 11.26 28.60 2.54
CA THR A 482 10.93 29.81 3.33
C THR A 482 11.04 31.08 2.48
N CYS A 483 12.09 31.21 1.68
CA CYS A 483 12.28 32.33 0.75
C CYS A 483 11.17 32.38 -0.31
N LEU A 484 10.79 31.23 -0.90
CA LEU A 484 9.74 31.14 -1.91
C LEU A 484 8.34 31.39 -1.33
N LYS A 485 8.12 31.19 -0.02
CA LYS A 485 6.88 31.61 0.67
C LYS A 485 6.81 33.11 0.94
N SER A 486 7.92 33.84 0.82
CA SER A 486 7.98 35.25 1.22
C SER A 486 7.06 36.13 0.34
N PRO A 487 6.42 37.18 0.90
CA PRO A 487 5.62 38.12 0.12
C PRO A 487 6.39 38.78 -1.03
N GLN A 488 7.69 39.03 -0.82
CA GLN A 488 8.57 39.59 -1.84
C GLN A 488 8.67 38.67 -3.05
N PHE A 489 8.86 37.36 -2.83
CA PHE A 489 8.90 36.39 -3.91
C PHE A 489 7.55 36.23 -4.60
N GLN A 490 6.45 36.11 -3.84
CA GLN A 490 5.11 35.96 -4.44
C GLN A 490 4.75 37.16 -5.33
N THR A 491 5.10 38.39 -4.92
CA THR A 491 4.89 39.59 -5.74
C THR A 491 5.64 39.51 -7.08
N VAL A 492 6.95 39.18 -7.04
CA VAL A 492 7.77 39.03 -8.25
C VAL A 492 7.26 37.88 -9.14
N TYR A 493 6.82 36.79 -8.52
CA TYR A 493 6.28 35.63 -9.22
C TYR A 493 4.98 35.98 -9.96
N ASP A 494 4.05 36.64 -9.30
CA ASP A 494 2.77 37.03 -9.90
C ASP A 494 2.95 38.09 -11.01
N GLU A 495 3.88 39.03 -10.84
CA GLU A 495 4.27 39.97 -11.88
C GLU A 495 4.92 39.26 -13.08
N PHE A 496 5.76 38.25 -12.85
CA PHE A 496 6.36 37.44 -13.91
C PHE A 496 5.30 36.73 -14.74
N LEU A 497 4.33 36.08 -14.09
CA LEU A 497 3.25 35.36 -14.76
C LEU A 497 2.36 36.32 -15.54
N THR A 498 2.01 37.46 -14.96
CA THR A 498 1.19 38.49 -15.61
C THR A 498 1.88 39.02 -16.86
N HIS A 499 3.16 39.38 -16.74
CA HIS A 499 3.95 39.91 -17.85
C HIS A 499 4.10 38.87 -18.98
N LYS A 500 4.49 37.64 -18.65
CA LYS A 500 4.64 36.56 -19.66
C LYS A 500 3.32 36.17 -20.30
N GLY A 501 2.24 36.18 -19.52
CA GLY A 501 0.90 35.94 -20.01
C GLY A 501 0.48 36.98 -21.05
N GLN A 502 0.71 38.27 -20.79
CA GLN A 502 0.35 39.34 -21.74
C GLN A 502 1.19 39.29 -23.03
N GLU A 503 2.45 38.87 -22.95
CA GLU A 503 3.35 38.80 -24.10
C GLU A 503 3.09 37.60 -25.02
N ASN A 504 2.67 36.46 -24.48
CA ASN A 504 2.67 35.20 -25.23
C ASN A 504 1.47 34.30 -24.90
N VAL A 505 0.57 34.15 -25.87
CA VAL A 505 -0.60 33.27 -25.76
C VAL A 505 -0.21 31.79 -25.57
N ASN A 506 0.88 31.34 -26.19
CA ASN A 506 1.38 29.96 -25.98
C ASN A 506 1.86 29.77 -24.55
N PHE A 507 2.45 30.80 -23.92
CA PHE A 507 2.78 30.74 -22.50
C PHE A 507 1.52 30.56 -21.66
N GLN A 508 0.46 31.34 -21.90
CA GLN A 508 -0.81 31.19 -21.17
C GLN A 508 -1.39 29.78 -21.29
N PHE A 509 -1.36 29.21 -22.51
CA PHE A 509 -1.87 27.86 -22.75
C PHE A 509 -1.06 26.78 -22.02
N TRP A 510 0.27 26.80 -22.12
CA TRP A 510 1.10 25.84 -21.38
C TRP A 510 1.06 26.06 -19.88
N TRP A 511 0.84 27.30 -19.44
CA TRP A 511 0.64 27.63 -18.04
C TRP A 511 -0.66 27.02 -17.50
N SER A 512 -1.78 27.08 -18.24
CA SER A 512 -3.03 26.45 -17.80
C SER A 512 -2.88 24.93 -17.64
N TYR A 513 -2.08 24.28 -18.50
CA TYR A 513 -1.70 22.89 -18.30
C TYR A 513 -0.92 22.69 -17.00
N MET A 514 0.11 23.51 -16.74
CA MET A 514 0.89 23.43 -15.50
C MET A 514 0.02 23.63 -14.26
N GLU A 515 -0.94 24.56 -14.29
CA GLU A 515 -1.91 24.78 -13.21
C GLU A 515 -2.75 23.55 -12.91
N MET A 516 -3.23 22.84 -13.94
CA MET A 516 -3.92 21.56 -13.74
C MET A 516 -2.97 20.52 -13.11
N ILE A 517 -1.70 20.45 -13.52
CA ILE A 517 -0.75 19.53 -12.87
C ILE A 517 -0.48 19.93 -11.42
N PHE A 518 -0.40 21.23 -11.09
CA PHE A 518 -0.25 21.69 -9.70
C PHE A 518 -1.41 21.23 -8.83
N ILE A 519 -2.66 21.40 -9.30
CA ILE A 519 -3.85 20.94 -8.59
C ILE A 519 -3.80 19.42 -8.33
N LEU A 520 -3.37 18.64 -9.32
CA LEU A 520 -3.21 17.20 -9.18
C LEU A 520 -2.13 16.82 -8.16
N LEU A 521 -1.00 17.56 -8.15
CA LEU A 521 0.09 17.34 -7.20
C LEU A 521 -0.30 17.76 -5.77
N ASP A 522 -1.04 18.86 -5.61
CA ASP A 522 -1.58 19.30 -4.32
C ASP A 522 -2.54 18.25 -3.74
N PHE A 523 -3.44 17.72 -4.57
CA PHE A 523 -4.34 16.63 -4.16
C PHE A 523 -3.58 15.37 -3.77
N THR A 524 -2.59 14.98 -4.59
CA THR A 524 -1.71 13.82 -4.31
C THR A 524 -0.93 14.03 -3.01
N ARG A 525 -0.38 15.23 -2.78
CA ARG A 525 0.34 15.59 -1.56
C ARG A 525 -0.58 15.49 -0.36
N ALA A 526 -1.77 16.08 -0.43
CA ALA A 526 -2.75 16.07 0.65
C ALA A 526 -3.11 14.65 1.09
N GLN A 527 -3.29 13.72 0.15
CA GLN A 527 -3.54 12.31 0.47
C GLN A 527 -2.31 11.61 1.10
N ARG A 528 -1.10 11.96 0.67
CA ARG A 528 0.13 11.34 1.19
C ARG A 528 0.50 11.86 2.58
N GLU A 529 0.23 13.13 2.83
CA GLU A 529 0.46 13.81 4.11
C GLU A 529 -0.69 13.60 5.10
N GLY A 530 -1.90 13.38 4.61
CA GLY A 530 -3.11 13.43 5.44
C GLY A 530 -3.53 14.86 5.76
N ASP A 531 -3.24 15.82 4.87
CA ASP A 531 -3.67 17.22 5.01
C ASP A 531 -5.11 17.38 4.49
N TRP A 532 -6.06 17.43 5.43
CA TRP A 532 -7.48 17.56 5.11
C TRP A 532 -7.82 18.88 4.42
N GLU A 533 -7.16 19.97 4.78
CA GLU A 533 -7.49 21.30 4.26
C GLU A 533 -6.99 21.45 2.82
N LEU A 534 -5.77 20.97 2.54
CA LEU A 534 -5.24 20.90 1.18
C LEU A 534 -6.02 19.92 0.30
N TYR A 535 -6.48 18.80 0.86
CA TYR A 535 -7.31 17.82 0.13
C TYR A 535 -8.60 18.45 -0.39
N LEU A 536 -9.36 19.13 0.48
CA LEU A 536 -10.60 19.79 0.07
C LEU A 536 -10.35 20.99 -0.84
N ASP A 537 -9.26 21.74 -0.63
CA ASP A 537 -8.91 22.88 -1.48
C ASP A 537 -8.58 22.46 -2.91
N SER A 538 -7.71 21.47 -3.06
CA SER A 538 -7.32 20.92 -4.36
C SER A 538 -8.50 20.24 -5.06
N PHE A 539 -9.36 19.49 -4.34
CA PHE A 539 -10.55 18.90 -4.96
C PHE A 539 -11.54 19.95 -5.46
N ARG A 540 -11.75 21.05 -4.72
CA ARG A 540 -12.53 22.21 -5.22
C ARG A 540 -11.93 22.79 -6.49
N ALA A 541 -10.60 22.90 -6.55
CA ALA A 541 -9.92 23.41 -7.73
C ALA A 541 -10.07 22.49 -8.95
N MET A 542 -10.31 21.19 -8.77
CA MET A 542 -10.63 20.26 -9.86
C MET A 542 -12.05 20.43 -10.42
N LEU A 543 -13.04 20.81 -9.59
CA LEU A 543 -14.46 20.84 -9.99
C LEU A 543 -14.74 21.67 -11.26
N PRO A 544 -14.24 22.91 -11.42
CA PRO A 544 -14.47 23.69 -12.64
C PRO A 544 -13.99 23.00 -13.91
N TYR A 545 -12.87 22.27 -13.83
CA TYR A 545 -12.34 21.51 -14.96
C TYR A 545 -13.21 20.30 -15.29
N PHE A 546 -13.76 19.60 -14.29
CA PHE A 546 -14.71 18.52 -14.55
C PHE A 546 -15.96 19.02 -15.27
N PHE A 547 -16.48 20.21 -14.94
CA PHE A 547 -17.56 20.83 -15.69
C PHE A 547 -17.14 21.23 -17.11
N ARG A 548 -15.94 21.82 -17.27
CA ARG A 548 -15.45 22.32 -18.56
C ARG A 548 -15.23 21.21 -19.59
N TYR A 549 -14.85 20.02 -19.16
CA TYR A 549 -14.52 18.88 -20.03
C TYR A 549 -15.50 17.71 -19.92
N ASP A 550 -16.76 17.98 -19.55
CA ASP A 550 -17.86 17.00 -19.55
C ASP A 550 -17.65 15.74 -18.68
N HIS A 551 -16.83 15.82 -17.64
CA HIS A 551 -16.70 14.77 -16.60
C HIS A 551 -17.83 14.87 -15.59
N LEU A 552 -19.08 14.84 -16.10
CA LEU A 552 -20.28 15.25 -15.37
C LEU A 552 -20.58 14.43 -14.10
N ASN A 553 -20.16 13.16 -14.06
CA ASN A 553 -20.34 12.32 -12.87
C ASN A 553 -19.56 12.90 -11.68
N TYR A 554 -18.26 13.19 -11.87
CA TYR A 554 -17.44 13.83 -10.85
C TYR A 554 -17.81 15.29 -10.64
N ALA A 555 -18.24 16.02 -11.67
CA ALA A 555 -18.71 17.39 -11.51
C ALA A 555 -19.95 17.48 -10.58
N LYS A 556 -20.96 16.63 -10.81
CA LYS A 556 -22.20 16.60 -10.03
C LYS A 556 -21.98 16.02 -8.63
N TRP A 557 -21.43 14.81 -8.54
CA TRP A 557 -21.26 14.12 -7.25
C TRP A 557 -20.10 14.71 -6.43
N GLY A 558 -19.09 15.29 -7.07
CA GLY A 558 -18.06 16.06 -6.39
C GLY A 558 -18.60 17.35 -5.76
N SER A 559 -19.58 18.00 -6.39
CA SER A 559 -20.26 19.15 -5.80
C SER A 559 -21.06 18.76 -4.55
N VAL A 560 -21.75 17.60 -4.59
CA VAL A 560 -22.44 17.01 -3.43
C VAL A 560 -21.44 16.66 -2.33
N PHE A 561 -20.32 16.03 -2.70
CA PHE A 561 -19.26 15.65 -1.77
C PHE A 561 -18.71 16.86 -1.01
N ILE A 562 -18.37 17.96 -1.67
CA ILE A 562 -17.92 19.19 -0.98
C ILE A 562 -18.97 19.69 0.02
N ALA A 563 -20.25 19.69 -0.35
CA ALA A 563 -21.30 20.09 0.58
C ALA A 563 -21.40 19.17 1.80
N GLU A 564 -21.23 17.86 1.63
CA GLU A 564 -21.22 16.92 2.76
C GLU A 564 -19.97 17.10 3.64
N MET A 565 -18.80 17.27 3.03
CA MET A 565 -17.53 17.42 3.76
C MET A 565 -17.46 18.72 4.58
N GLU A 566 -18.10 19.79 4.12
CA GLU A 566 -18.25 21.06 4.87
C GLU A 566 -19.24 20.96 6.05
N GLN A 567 -19.95 19.84 6.16
CA GLN A 567 -20.96 19.60 7.19
C GLN A 567 -20.62 18.39 8.07
N LEU A 568 -19.35 17.97 8.09
CA LEU A 568 -18.91 16.86 8.93
C LEU A 568 -19.22 17.10 10.42
N PRO A 569 -19.60 16.04 11.16
CA PRO A 569 -19.63 16.08 12.61
C PRO A 569 -18.29 16.53 13.19
N TYR A 570 -18.32 17.21 14.33
CA TYR A 570 -17.12 17.77 14.94
C TYR A 570 -16.07 16.69 15.22
N GLU A 571 -16.49 15.55 15.76
CA GLU A 571 -15.61 14.42 16.10
C GLU A 571 -14.90 13.87 14.85
N VAL A 572 -15.65 13.70 13.75
CA VAL A 572 -15.09 13.20 12.47
C VAL A 572 -14.13 14.23 11.87
N LEU A 573 -14.48 15.52 11.90
CA LEU A 573 -13.62 16.58 11.38
C LEU A 573 -12.29 16.66 12.14
N GLN A 574 -12.29 16.48 13.47
CA GLN A 574 -11.04 16.45 14.25
C GLN A 574 -10.14 15.29 13.82
N GLU A 575 -10.70 14.10 13.61
CA GLU A 575 -9.95 12.94 13.14
C GLU A 575 -9.41 13.14 11.71
N PHE A 576 -10.19 13.76 10.83
CA PHE A 576 -9.73 14.10 9.48
C PHE A 576 -8.61 15.14 9.50
N LYS A 577 -8.68 16.14 10.40
CA LYS A 577 -7.60 17.12 10.59
C LYS A 577 -6.31 16.51 11.18
N LYS A 578 -6.40 15.39 11.90
CA LYS A 578 -5.24 14.56 12.29
C LYS A 578 -4.71 13.68 11.14
N GLY A 579 -5.36 13.73 9.99
CA GLY A 579 -5.06 12.92 8.82
C GLY A 579 -5.63 11.51 8.86
N ASN A 580 -6.53 11.17 9.80
CA ASN A 580 -7.10 9.82 9.93
C ASN A 580 -8.14 9.47 8.85
N PHE A 581 -8.24 10.29 7.79
CA PHE A 581 -8.98 9.94 6.57
C PHE A 581 -8.13 9.18 5.54
N VAL A 582 -6.80 9.12 5.73
CA VAL A 582 -5.86 8.41 4.84
C VAL A 582 -5.16 7.27 5.57
N VAL A 583 -4.83 6.22 4.81
CA VAL A 583 -4.03 5.08 5.29
C VAL A 583 -2.56 5.47 5.37
N LYS A 584 -1.93 5.31 6.55
CA LYS A 584 -0.48 5.48 6.75
C LYS A 584 0.23 4.14 6.68
N TRP A 585 1.20 4.02 5.77
CA TRP A 585 1.89 2.75 5.50
C TRP A 585 3.20 2.56 6.26
N LYS A 586 3.83 3.66 6.66
CA LYS A 586 5.13 3.71 7.31
C LYS A 586 5.15 4.87 8.29
N GLU A 587 6.10 4.81 9.21
CA GLU A 587 6.41 5.93 10.10
C GLU A 587 6.92 7.11 9.26
N GLY A 588 6.27 8.26 9.39
CA GLY A 588 6.63 9.50 8.68
C GLY A 588 5.42 10.25 8.11
N ALA A 589 5.59 11.56 7.94
CA ALA A 589 4.48 12.41 7.52
C ALA A 589 4.02 12.12 6.07
N PHE A 590 4.90 11.70 5.16
CA PHE A 590 4.58 11.52 3.73
C PHE A 590 4.63 10.06 3.28
N ASN A 591 3.49 9.53 2.81
CA ASN A 591 3.40 8.16 2.30
C ASN A 591 4.12 7.96 0.95
N GLU A 592 4.88 6.87 0.83
CA GLU A 592 5.47 6.42 -0.45
C GLU A 592 4.42 5.83 -1.40
N ARG A 593 3.45 5.13 -0.82
CA ARG A 593 2.35 4.46 -1.52
C ARG A 593 1.07 5.28 -1.41
N GLU A 594 0.22 5.17 -2.41
CA GLU A 594 -1.08 5.85 -2.42
C GLU A 594 -2.12 5.12 -1.59
N GLU A 595 -3.30 5.73 -1.46
CA GLU A 595 -4.46 5.10 -0.81
C GLU A 595 -4.77 3.72 -1.43
N PRO A 596 -4.92 2.67 -0.60
CA PRO A 596 -5.35 1.38 -1.08
C PRO A 596 -6.81 1.42 -1.52
N CYS A 597 -7.14 0.65 -2.55
CA CYS A 597 -8.50 0.13 -2.72
C CYS A 597 -8.61 -1.20 -1.95
N ALA A 598 -9.80 -1.57 -1.50
CA ALA A 598 -10.00 -2.77 -0.68
C ALA A 598 -9.50 -4.06 -1.37
N GLN A 599 -9.50 -4.08 -2.73
CA GLN A 599 -8.96 -5.19 -3.53
C GLN A 599 -7.43 -5.33 -3.52
N ARG A 600 -6.67 -4.23 -3.49
CA ARG A 600 -5.22 -4.25 -3.81
C ARG A 600 -4.36 -4.92 -2.75
N GLU A 601 -4.87 -5.01 -1.53
CA GLU A 601 -4.11 -5.50 -0.37
C GLU A 601 -4.68 -6.81 0.21
N GLY A 602 -5.91 -7.17 -0.17
CA GLY A 602 -6.45 -8.51 0.09
C GLY A 602 -5.73 -9.59 -0.73
N PRO A 603 -5.84 -10.87 -0.36
CA PRO A 603 -5.34 -11.98 -1.15
C PRO A 603 -6.18 -12.12 -2.43
N CYS A 604 -5.94 -11.25 -3.42
CA CYS A 604 -6.53 -11.38 -4.75
C CYS A 604 -5.82 -12.51 -5.52
N PRO A 605 -6.52 -13.42 -6.22
CA PRO A 605 -5.95 -14.70 -6.70
C PRO A 605 -4.89 -14.59 -7.80
N GLN A 606 -4.67 -13.43 -8.41
CA GLN A 606 -3.71 -13.29 -9.51
C GLN A 606 -2.96 -11.97 -9.41
N ARG A 607 -1.79 -12.01 -8.76
CA ARG A 607 -0.70 -11.07 -9.07
C ARG A 607 0.09 -11.66 -10.24
N GLU A 608 -0.51 -11.70 -11.42
CA GLU A 608 0.27 -11.92 -12.64
C GLU A 608 1.00 -10.61 -12.95
N GLU A 609 2.30 -10.58 -12.64
CA GLU A 609 3.19 -9.70 -13.39
C GLU A 609 3.09 -10.13 -14.87
N PRO A 610 2.94 -9.19 -15.82
CA PRO A 610 2.96 -9.55 -17.23
C PRO A 610 4.33 -10.16 -17.54
N GLY A 611 4.36 -11.48 -17.70
CA GLY A 611 5.52 -12.20 -18.21
C GLY A 611 5.92 -11.67 -19.60
N PRO A 612 7.18 -11.84 -20.01
CA PRO A 612 7.64 -11.38 -21.30
C PRO A 612 6.80 -12.05 -22.39
N GLN A 613 6.09 -11.25 -23.18
CA GLN A 613 5.45 -11.74 -24.40
C GLN A 613 6.57 -12.29 -25.29
N HIS A 614 6.68 -13.61 -25.34
CA HIS A 614 7.47 -14.29 -26.37
C HIS A 614 6.80 -13.98 -27.71
N GLU A 615 7.48 -13.17 -28.51
CA GLU A 615 7.21 -13.02 -29.93
C GLU A 615 7.40 -14.39 -30.59
N GLU A 616 6.32 -15.01 -31.05
CA GLU A 616 6.39 -16.02 -32.12
C GLU A 616 5.95 -15.38 -33.45
N PRO A 617 6.71 -15.61 -34.53
CA PRO A 617 6.49 -14.96 -35.81
C PRO A 617 5.31 -15.62 -36.54
N CYS A 618 4.28 -14.82 -36.84
CA CYS A 618 3.19 -15.25 -37.70
C CYS A 618 3.72 -15.43 -39.13
N SER A 619 3.84 -16.70 -39.55
CA SER A 619 4.19 -17.10 -40.89
C SER A 619 2.99 -16.99 -41.81
N GLN A 620 3.30 -16.57 -43.04
CA GLN A 620 2.43 -16.32 -44.18
C GLN A 620 1.39 -17.43 -44.42
N LEU A 621 0.16 -17.03 -44.72
CA LEU A 621 -0.71 -17.67 -45.73
C LEU A 621 -1.73 -16.62 -46.21
N GLU A 622 -1.40 -15.99 -47.34
CA GLU A 622 -2.32 -15.19 -48.15
C GLU A 622 -3.22 -16.13 -48.96
N GLU A 623 -4.54 -15.95 -48.89
CA GLU A 623 -5.44 -16.20 -50.02
C GLU A 623 -6.56 -15.13 -50.05
N PRO A 624 -7.06 -14.73 -51.24
CA PRO A 624 -7.74 -13.45 -51.45
C PRO A 624 -9.28 -13.56 -51.34
N CYS A 625 -9.90 -12.51 -50.82
CA CYS A 625 -11.35 -12.34 -50.79
C CYS A 625 -11.85 -11.71 -52.12
N PRO A 626 -12.96 -12.16 -52.73
CA PRO A 626 -13.43 -11.64 -54.01
C PRO A 626 -14.23 -10.35 -53.86
N GLU A 627 -14.00 -9.45 -54.82
CA GLU A 627 -14.67 -8.16 -55.01
C GLU A 627 -16.19 -8.31 -55.17
N ARG A 628 -16.95 -7.42 -54.52
CA ARG A 628 -18.29 -7.00 -54.96
C ARG A 628 -18.37 -5.48 -54.92
N GLU A 629 -18.39 -4.91 -56.12
CA GLU A 629 -18.74 -3.52 -56.41
C GLU A 629 -20.24 -3.33 -56.18
N GLU A 630 -20.64 -2.33 -55.39
CA GLU A 630 -21.89 -1.58 -55.63
C GLU A 630 -21.67 -0.08 -55.31
N PRO A 631 -22.26 0.87 -56.07
CA PRO A 631 -21.88 2.27 -56.06
C PRO A 631 -22.71 3.14 -55.10
N CYS A 632 -22.07 4.18 -54.54
CA CYS A 632 -22.70 5.25 -53.76
C CYS A 632 -23.68 6.10 -54.60
N PRO A 633 -24.85 6.51 -54.05
CA PRO A 633 -25.64 7.59 -54.61
C PRO A 633 -25.15 8.96 -54.09
N GLN A 634 -25.04 9.92 -55.02
CA GLN A 634 -24.75 11.33 -54.73
C GLN A 634 -25.96 12.08 -54.14
N PRO A 635 -25.73 13.19 -53.41
CA PRO A 635 -26.75 13.89 -52.65
C PRO A 635 -27.50 14.94 -53.49
N GLU A 636 -28.80 15.10 -53.19
CA GLU A 636 -29.56 16.34 -53.43
C GLU A 636 -29.63 17.18 -52.15
#